data_AF-A0A7C6R1K5-F1
#
_entry.id   AF-A0A7C6R1K5-F1
#
_cell.length_a   1.000
_cell.length_b   1.000
_cell.length_c   1.000
_cell.angle_alpha   90.00
_cell.angle_beta   90.00
_cell.angle_gamma   90.00
#
_symmetry.space_group_name_H-M   'P 1'
#
loop_
_entity.id
_entity.type
_entity.pdbx_description
1 polymer ?
#
loop_
_entity_poly.entity_id
_entity_poly.type
_entity_poly.pdbx_seq_one_letter_code
_entity_poly.pdbx_strand_id
1 'polypeptide(L)'
;FIPGIRPGRPTAEYISRVMSRVTLAGAIFLALIAILPNFVLLATRIPNIYFGGTALLIVVGVALDTMKQVESHLLMRSYQGFIK
;
A
#
# COMPACT_ATOMS: atom_id res chain seq x y z
N PHE A 1 -10.13 14.51 -16.08
CA PHE A 1 -9.38 14.96 -17.27
C PHE A 1 -7.99 15.37 -16.81
N ILE A 2 -6.92 14.93 -17.47
CA ILE A 2 -5.55 15.34 -17.10
C ILE A 2 -5.24 16.66 -17.82
N PRO A 3 -4.94 17.76 -17.11
CA PRO A 3 -4.60 19.04 -17.74
C PRO A 3 -3.44 18.86 -18.73
N GLY A 4 -3.60 19.38 -19.95
CA GLY A 4 -2.55 19.30 -20.99
C GLY A 4 -2.57 18.06 -21.88
N ILE A 5 -3.46 17.08 -21.66
CA ILE A 5 -3.59 15.88 -22.51
C ILE A 5 -5.01 15.78 -23.08
N ARG A 6 -5.12 15.52 -24.39
CA ARG A 6 -6.43 15.36 -25.04
C ARG A 6 -7.18 14.16 -24.43
N PRO A 7 -8.48 14.28 -24.11
CA PRO A 7 -9.26 13.17 -23.57
C PRO A 7 -9.31 11.98 -24.54
N GLY A 8 -9.29 10.75 -24.01
CA GLY A 8 -9.36 9.52 -24.78
C GLY A 8 -8.05 8.74 -24.80
N ARG A 9 -7.66 8.21 -25.98
CA ARG A 9 -6.43 7.39 -26.17
C ARG A 9 -5.16 8.01 -25.56
N PRO A 10 -4.83 9.30 -25.77
CA PRO A 10 -3.58 9.86 -25.24
C PRO A 10 -3.59 9.98 -23.70
N THR A 11 -4.76 10.11 -23.07
CA THR A 11 -4.86 10.08 -21.60
C THR A 11 -4.59 8.67 -21.05
N ALA A 12 -5.12 7.64 -21.71
CA ALA A 12 -4.92 6.25 -21.31
C ALA A 12 -3.44 5.82 -21.42
N GLU A 13 -2.76 6.19 -22.51
CA GLU A 13 -1.32 5.93 -22.67
C GLU A 13 -0.48 6.64 -21.60
N TYR A 14 -0.81 7.89 -21.29
CA TYR A 14 -0.13 8.62 -20.23
C TYR A 14 -0.30 7.93 -18.87
N ILE A 15 -1.53 7.58 -18.50
CA ILE A 15 -1.81 6.88 -17.24
C ILE A 15 -1.09 5.52 -17.21
N SER A 16 -1.14 4.75 -18.29
CA SER A 16 -0.44 3.46 -18.40
C SER A 16 1.07 3.60 -18.16
N ARG A 17 1.69 4.62 -18.76
CA ARG A 17 3.13 4.89 -18.59
C ARG A 17 3.50 5.26 -17.16
N VAL A 18 2.66 6.06 -16.50
CA VAL A 18 2.86 6.44 -15.08
C VAL A 18 2.63 5.24 -14.18
N MET A 19 1.53 4.51 -14.36
CA MET A 19 1.22 3.30 -13.60
C MET A 19 2.36 2.29 -13.69
N SER A 20 2.88 2.00 -14.88
CA SER A 20 3.98 1.04 -15.07
C SER A 20 5.23 1.39 -14.26
N ARG A 21 5.57 2.68 -14.11
CA ARG A 21 6.73 3.11 -13.30
C ARG A 21 6.46 2.97 -11.81
N VAL A 22 5.24 3.33 -11.38
CA VAL A 22 4.85 3.23 -9.97
C VAL A 22 4.72 1.77 -9.54
N THR A 23 4.14 0.92 -10.39
CA THR A 23 4.00 -0.52 -10.11
C THR A 23 5.34 -1.23 -10.10
N LEU A 24 6.32 -0.83 -10.93
CA LEU A 24 7.67 -1.38 -10.87
C LEU A 24 8.31 -1.18 -9.48
N ALA A 25 8.22 0.03 -8.93
CA ALA A 25 8.73 0.33 -7.59
C ALA A 25 7.97 -0.46 -6.50
N GLY A 26 6.63 -0.51 -6.61
CA GLY A 26 5.78 -1.27 -5.68
C GLY A 26 6.05 -2.79 -5.72
N ALA A 27 6.28 -3.35 -6.91
CA ALA A 27 6.57 -4.77 -7.09
C ALA A 27 7.91 -5.17 -6.43
N ILE A 28 8.95 -4.35 -6.57
CA ILE A 28 10.24 -4.58 -5.90
C ILE A 28 10.07 -4.56 -4.38
N PHE A 29 9.33 -3.58 -3.85
CA PHE A 29 9.06 -3.48 -2.42
C PHE A 29 8.30 -4.71 -1.88
N LEU A 30 7.24 -5.12 -2.58
CA LEU A 30 6.46 -6.30 -2.19
C LEU A 30 7.27 -7.60 -2.27
N ALA A 31 8.11 -7.75 -3.30
CA ALA A 31 9.01 -8.89 -3.43
C ALA A 31 10.00 -8.97 -2.27
N LEU A 32 10.59 -7.83 -1.85
CA LEU A 32 11.50 -7.80 -0.71
C LEU A 32 10.82 -8.22 0.59
N ILE A 33 9.63 -7.68 0.88
CA ILE A 33 8.90 -8.03 2.11
C ILE A 33 8.48 -9.49 2.12
N ALA A 34 8.09 -10.06 0.97
CA ALA A 34 7.70 -11.46 0.88
C ALA A 34 8.86 -12.44 1.18
N ILE A 35 10.10 -12.06 0.82
CA ILE A 35 11.28 -12.91 0.98
C ILE A 35 11.94 -12.73 2.36
N LEU A 36 11.81 -11.56 2.98
CA LEU A 36 12.33 -11.23 4.31
C LEU A 36 12.03 -12.30 5.40
N PRO A 37 10.80 -12.81 5.57
CA PRO A 37 10.50 -13.82 6.60
C PRO A 37 11.22 -15.15 6.33
N ASN A 38 11.43 -15.53 5.07
CA ASN A 38 12.18 -16.73 4.71
C ASN A 38 13.66 -16.64 5.15
N PHE A 39 14.28 -15.46 5.01
CA PHE A 39 15.64 -15.22 5.49
C PHE A 39 15.73 -15.24 7.02
N VAL A 40 14.75 -14.65 7.71
CA VAL A 40 14.72 -14.61 9.19
C VAL A 40 14.59 -16.02 9.79
N LEU A 41 13.75 -16.87 9.18
CA LEU A 41 13.60 -18.28 9.56
C LEU A 41 14.90 -19.08 9.41
N LEU A 42 15.62 -18.86 8.30
CA LEU A 42 16.92 -19.50 8.04
C LEU A 42 17.99 -19.09 9.08
N ALA A 43 18.00 -17.82 9.51
CA ALA A 43 19.00 -17.30 10.44
C ALA A 43 18.76 -17.72 11.90
N THR A 44 17.49 -17.86 12.34
CA THR A 44 17.18 -18.10 13.75
C THR A 44 17.08 -19.57 14.14
N ARG A 45 16.97 -20.54 13.21
CA ARG A 45 16.92 -22.00 13.49
C ARG A 45 15.89 -22.45 14.55
N ILE A 46 14.90 -21.63 14.89
CA ILE A 46 13.82 -21.99 15.83
C ILE A 46 12.69 -22.65 15.03
N PRO A 47 12.33 -23.92 15.30
CA PRO A 47 11.46 -24.71 14.42
C PRO A 47 9.97 -24.31 14.41
N ASN A 48 9.54 -23.28 15.16
CA ASN A 48 8.11 -23.05 15.43
C ASN A 48 7.69 -21.56 15.41
N ILE A 49 8.32 -20.70 14.61
CA ILE A 49 7.77 -19.36 14.37
C ILE A 49 6.61 -19.48 13.37
N TYR A 50 5.41 -19.76 13.88
CA TYR A 50 4.14 -19.66 13.14
C TYR A 50 3.73 -18.20 12.84
N PHE A 51 4.58 -17.22 13.17
CA PHE A 51 4.55 -15.87 12.64
C PHE A 51 5.01 -15.90 11.17
N GLY A 52 4.22 -16.55 10.32
CA GLY A 52 4.51 -16.70 8.89
C GLY A 52 4.47 -15.37 8.16
N GLY A 53 5.24 -15.27 7.07
CA GLY A 53 5.31 -14.06 6.24
C GLY A 53 3.95 -13.53 5.77
N THR A 54 2.98 -14.43 5.57
CA THR A 54 1.59 -14.08 5.26
C THR A 54 0.87 -13.39 6.41
N ALA A 55 1.05 -13.84 7.66
CA ALA A 55 0.46 -13.18 8.83
C ALA A 55 1.01 -11.76 9.00
N LEU A 56 2.31 -11.57 8.77
CA LEU A 56 2.97 -10.27 8.89
C LEU A 56 2.49 -9.28 7.81
N LEU A 57 2.33 -9.74 6.56
CA LEU A 57 1.74 -8.95 5.48
C LEU A 57 0.28 -8.53 5.78
N ILE A 58 -0.53 -9.46 6.29
CA ILE A 58 -1.93 -9.19 6.65
C ILE A 58 -2.00 -8.19 7.81
N VAL A 59 -1.19 -8.37 8.86
CA VAL A 59 -1.20 -7.50 10.05
C VAL A 59 -0.84 -6.06 9.66
N VAL A 60 0.21 -5.85 8.88
CA VAL A 60 0.61 -4.50 8.44
C VAL A 60 -0.45 -3.90 7.51
N GLY A 61 -0.98 -4.68 6.57
CA GLY A 61 -2.04 -4.23 5.66
C GLY A 61 -3.30 -3.77 6.40
N VAL A 62 -3.83 -4.62 7.29
CA VAL A 62 -5.02 -4.32 8.10
C VAL A 62 -4.75 -3.16 9.06
N ALA A 63 -3.57 -3.06 9.68
CA ALA A 63 -3.23 -1.94 10.55
C ALA A 63 -3.24 -0.60 9.80
N LEU A 64 -2.64 -0.56 8.60
CA LEU A 64 -2.64 0.64 7.75
C LEU A 64 -4.05 1.01 7.30
N ASP A 65 -4.86 0.04 6.89
CA ASP A 65 -6.25 0.29 6.47
C ASP A 65 -7.11 0.76 7.64
N THR A 66 -6.92 0.18 8.83
CA THR A 66 -7.59 0.61 10.06
C THR A 66 -7.22 2.06 10.41
N MET A 67 -5.94 2.43 10.31
CA MET A 67 -5.51 3.82 10.56
C MET A 67 -6.17 4.81 9.59
N LYS A 68 -6.20 4.50 8.29
CA LYS A 68 -6.87 5.34 7.29
C LYS A 68 -8.38 5.47 7.56
N GLN A 69 -9.01 4.39 7.98
CA GLN A 69 -10.43 4.39 8.33
C GLN A 69 -10.70 5.30 9.54
N VAL A 70 -9.88 5.19 10.60
CA VAL A 70 -9.95 6.08 11.77
C VAL A 70 -9.73 7.55 11.38
N GLU A 71 -8.74 7.84 10.54
CA GLU A 71 -8.47 9.20 10.03
C GLU A 71 -9.68 9.79 9.29
N SER A 72 -10.34 9.01 8.42
CA SER A 72 -11.54 9.45 7.71
C SER A 72 -12.69 9.82 8.65
N HIS A 73 -12.87 9.08 9.74
CA HIS A 73 -13.87 9.40 10.77
C HIS A 73 -13.50 10.66 11.57
N LEU A 74 -12.21 10.90 11.83
CA LEU A 74 -11.74 12.11 12.50
C LEU A 74 -11.90 13.36 11.62
N LEU A 75 -11.65 13.25 10.32
CA LEU A 75 -11.87 14.34 9.36
C LEU A 75 -13.34 14.76 9.32
N MET A 76 -14.29 13.80 9.37
CA MET A 76 -15.72 14.13 9.46
C MET A 76 -16.08 14.91 10.74
N ARG A 77 -15.40 14.65 11.87
CA ARG A 77 -15.57 15.44 13.10
C ARG A 77 -14.95 16.83 12.99
N SER A 78 -13.78 16.94 12.35
CA SER A 78 -13.11 18.24 12.14
C SER A 78 -13.84 19.17 11.17
N TYR A 79 -14.76 18.65 10.33
CA TYR A 79 -15.58 19.47 9.44
C TYR A 79 -16.72 20.23 10.15
N GLN A 80 -17.11 19.84 11.37
CA GLN A 80 -18.22 20.50 12.10
C GLN A 80 -17.86 21.87 12.68
N GLY A 81 -16.58 22.25 12.73
CA GLY A 81 -16.13 23.49 13.36
C GLY A 81 -16.14 24.75 12.48
N PHE A 82 -16.37 24.63 11.17
CA PHE A 82 -16.16 25.73 10.22
C PHE A 82 -17.44 26.43 9.72
N ILE A 83 -18.63 25.99 10.14
CA ILE A 83 -19.88 26.73 9.91
C ILE A 83 -20.51 27.08 11.25
N LYS A 84 -20.16 28.26 11.76
CA LYS A 84 -20.96 29.03 12.70
C LYS A 84 -20.86 30.50 12.34
#